data_AF-A0A831WWW6-F1
#
_entry.id   AF-A0A831WWW6-F1
#
_cell.length_a   1.000
_cell.length_b   1.000
_cell.length_c   1.000
_cell.angle_alpha   90.00
_cell.angle_beta   90.00
_cell.angle_gamma   90.00
#
_symmetry.space_group_name_H-M   'P 1'
#
loop_
_entity.id
_entity.type
_entity.pdbx_description
1 polymer ?
#
loop_
_entity_poly.entity_id
_entity_poly.type
_entity_poly.pdbx_seq_one_letter_code
_entity_poly.pdbx_strand_id
1 'polypeptide(L)'
;MRALGARTDDNLFLKLYNISLSPRWRPVTVAGAVIILALLLRLIYGEIPSPASDEEVVRSLQDLAGVRGLIQGTLTAPALAAHLSYPLRLLRLITVAVLLFGAAHLLSQARVRLMGSPAMVIVTLSLVHLVIINAMWFYNDRYYLTLLPGMIYFAARLAVETGLSRAVALGCISLLSLISISGTWDMLRFNQACADGYNYLRTSGIAAAEIDGGYSINGWVLYAHPENLPEGWSPAEDVPFVTSDRQPPYVISNTPLPDHEILREISWRAPFWAASNRIYVLRQQE
;
A
#
# COMPACT_ATOMS: atom_id res chain seq x y z
N MET A 1 47.64 23.38 45.86
CA MET A 1 46.60 23.53 44.80
C MET A 1 46.25 22.16 44.23
N ARG A 2 45.19 21.53 44.75
CA ARG A 2 44.59 20.30 44.19
C ARG A 2 43.30 20.72 43.48
N ALA A 3 43.24 20.54 42.17
CA ALA A 3 42.02 20.75 41.40
C ALA A 3 41.07 19.57 41.64
N LEU A 4 39.95 19.84 42.32
CA LEU A 4 38.81 18.94 42.45
C LEU A 4 38.07 18.91 41.11
N GLY A 5 38.24 17.81 40.37
CA GLY A 5 37.43 17.52 39.19
C GLY A 5 36.03 17.10 39.62
N ALA A 6 35.07 18.02 39.53
CA ALA A 6 33.65 17.71 39.63
C ALA A 6 33.23 16.91 38.39
N ARG A 7 33.03 15.60 38.56
CA ARG A 7 32.39 14.74 37.58
C ARG A 7 30.88 14.99 37.70
N THR A 8 30.33 15.82 36.84
CA THR A 8 28.88 16.01 36.73
C THR A 8 28.26 14.72 36.21
N ASP A 9 27.53 14.03 37.09
CA ASP A 9 26.70 12.87 36.78
C ASP A 9 25.45 13.32 35.99
N ASP A 10 25.62 13.60 34.71
CA ASP A 10 24.54 13.99 33.78
C ASP A 10 23.69 12.78 33.31
N ASN A 11 23.36 11.86 34.22
CA ASN A 11 22.55 10.67 33.90
C ASN A 11 21.45 10.40 34.93
N LEU A 12 20.85 11.44 35.52
CA LEU A 12 19.70 11.25 36.40
C LEU A 12 18.42 10.90 35.62
N PHE A 13 18.26 11.39 34.39
CA PHE A 13 17.09 11.09 33.54
C PHE A 13 17.09 9.69 32.92
N LEU A 14 18.24 9.00 32.88
CA LEU A 14 18.37 7.64 32.34
C LEU A 14 18.25 6.54 33.42
N LYS A 15 18.17 6.89 34.72
CA LYS A 15 18.11 5.93 35.82
C LYS A 15 16.71 5.43 36.18
N LEU A 16 15.63 6.02 35.65
CA LEU A 16 14.26 5.65 36.05
C LEU A 16 13.70 4.39 35.38
N TYR A 17 14.40 3.77 34.43
CA TYR A 17 13.99 2.48 33.87
C TYR A 17 15.21 1.57 33.66
N ASN A 18 15.81 1.12 34.76
CA ASN A 18 16.97 0.21 34.73
C ASN A 18 16.56 -1.25 34.46
N ILE A 19 15.66 -1.48 33.50
CA ILE A 19 15.45 -2.81 32.92
C ILE A 19 16.47 -2.94 31.79
N SER A 20 17.67 -3.39 32.14
CA SER A 20 18.71 -3.76 31.19
C SER A 20 18.29 -5.03 30.42
N LEU A 21 17.42 -4.86 29.42
CA LEU A 21 17.13 -5.93 28.47
C LEU A 21 18.37 -6.19 27.62
N SER A 22 18.84 -7.44 27.63
CA SER A 22 19.93 -7.85 26.76
C SER A 22 19.58 -7.52 25.29
N PRO A 23 20.54 -7.05 24.47
CA PRO A 23 20.28 -6.56 23.11
C PRO A 23 19.40 -7.48 22.26
N ARG A 24 19.58 -8.80 22.40
CA ARG A 24 18.79 -9.84 21.71
C ARG A 24 17.27 -9.80 21.99
N TRP A 25 16.83 -9.30 23.14
CA TRP A 25 15.42 -9.29 23.53
C TRP A 25 14.71 -7.97 23.25
N ARG A 26 15.44 -6.88 23.00
CA ARG A 26 14.85 -5.55 22.78
C ARG A 26 13.82 -5.51 21.65
N PRO A 27 14.04 -6.15 20.48
CA PRO A 27 13.05 -6.16 19.40
C PRO A 27 11.78 -6.92 19.81
N VAL A 28 11.93 -8.01 20.55
CA VAL A 28 10.81 -8.81 21.07
C VAL A 28 10.01 -8.01 22.10
N THR A 29 10.68 -7.26 22.98
CA THR A 29 10.00 -6.40 23.96
C THR A 29 9.26 -5.25 23.27
N VAL A 30 9.84 -4.64 22.24
CA VAL A 30 9.16 -3.58 21.46
C VAL A 30 7.95 -4.14 20.72
N ALA A 31 8.10 -5.29 20.05
CA ALA A 31 6.99 -5.97 19.41
C ALA A 31 5.89 -6.33 20.42
N GLY A 32 6.26 -6.87 21.59
CA GLY A 32 5.33 -7.18 22.67
C GLY A 32 4.62 -5.94 23.22
N ALA A 33 5.33 -4.84 23.45
CA ALA A 33 4.75 -3.59 23.91
C ALA A 33 3.77 -2.99 22.91
N VAL A 34 4.05 -3.11 21.62
CA VAL A 34 3.14 -2.65 20.55
C VAL A 34 1.93 -3.55 20.43
N ILE A 35 2.09 -4.87 20.60
CA ILE A 35 0.95 -5.80 20.67
C ILE A 35 0.07 -5.44 21.86
N ILE A 36 0.65 -5.20 23.04
CA ILE A 36 -0.09 -4.80 24.24
C ILE A 36 -0.80 -3.47 24.01
N LEU A 37 -0.12 -2.47 23.42
CA LEU A 37 -0.72 -1.18 23.10
C LEU A 37 -1.87 -1.32 22.10
N ALA A 38 -1.70 -2.12 21.05
CA ALA A 38 -2.76 -2.39 20.08
C ALA A 38 -3.97 -3.10 20.70
N LEU A 39 -3.73 -4.05 21.62
CA LEU A 39 -4.79 -4.71 22.40
C LEU A 39 -5.49 -3.72 23.32
N LEU A 40 -4.76 -2.84 24.00
CA LEU A 40 -5.33 -1.78 24.85
C LEU A 40 -6.16 -0.79 24.03
N LEU A 41 -5.66 -0.34 22.89
CA LEU A 41 -6.41 0.53 21.97
C LEU A 41 -7.69 -0.15 21.50
N ARG A 42 -7.65 -1.44 21.14
CA ARG A 42 -8.85 -2.22 20.80
C ARG A 42 -9.84 -2.33 21.95
N LEU A 43 -9.36 -2.54 23.17
CA LEU A 43 -10.22 -2.62 24.36
C LEU A 43 -10.91 -1.28 24.66
N ILE A 44 -10.22 -0.16 24.44
CA ILE A 44 -10.75 1.19 24.72
C ILE A 44 -11.71 1.65 23.62
N TYR A 45 -11.34 1.48 22.35
CA TYR A 45 -12.07 2.05 21.21
C TYR A 45 -12.96 1.03 20.49
N GLY A 46 -12.98 -0.24 20.93
CA GLY A 46 -13.69 -1.34 20.24
C GLY A 46 -12.95 -1.86 19.01
N GLU A 47 -12.10 -1.04 18.41
CA GLU A 47 -11.29 -1.36 17.23
C GLU A 47 -9.84 -0.86 17.38
N ILE A 48 -8.91 -1.43 16.62
CA ILE A 48 -7.55 -0.91 16.53
C ILE A 48 -7.62 0.31 15.60
N PRO A 49 -7.24 1.52 16.03
CA PRO A 49 -7.22 2.70 15.17
C PRO A 49 -6.39 2.41 13.93
N SER A 50 -7.06 2.32 12.79
CA SER A 50 -6.41 2.10 11.51
C SER A 50 -6.67 3.34 10.66
N PRO A 51 -5.61 4.08 10.24
CA PRO A 51 -5.79 5.18 9.28
C PRO A 51 -6.32 4.70 7.92
N ALA A 52 -6.23 3.40 7.63
CA ALA A 52 -6.83 2.78 6.44
C ALA A 52 -8.04 1.94 6.86
N SER A 53 -9.16 2.03 6.16
CA SER A 53 -10.35 1.25 6.48
C SER A 53 -10.07 -0.26 6.35
N ASP A 54 -10.86 -1.09 7.04
CA ASP A 54 -10.72 -2.55 6.98
C ASP A 54 -10.85 -3.10 5.55
N GLU A 55 -11.58 -2.40 4.67
CA GLU A 55 -11.67 -2.71 3.24
C GLU A 55 -10.36 -2.45 2.51
N GLU A 56 -9.63 -1.37 2.81
CA GLU A 56 -8.38 -1.01 2.13
C GLU A 56 -7.25 -2.00 2.42
N VAL A 57 -7.17 -2.50 3.66
CA VAL A 57 -6.13 -3.47 4.08
C VAL A 57 -6.33 -4.84 3.41
N VAL A 58 -7.59 -5.25 3.22
CA VAL A 58 -7.89 -6.52 2.53
C VAL A 58 -7.74 -6.35 1.02
N ARG A 59 -8.13 -5.20 0.45
CA ARG A 59 -7.96 -4.89 -0.97
C ARG A 59 -6.49 -4.84 -1.40
N SER A 60 -5.57 -4.30 -0.59
CA SER A 60 -4.15 -4.21 -0.99
C SER A 60 -3.46 -5.55 -1.24
N LEU A 61 -3.96 -6.65 -0.68
CA LEU A 61 -3.42 -7.98 -0.93
C LEU A 61 -3.98 -8.64 -2.16
N GLN A 62 -5.21 -8.29 -2.54
CA GLN A 62 -5.93 -8.95 -3.62
C GLN A 62 -5.88 -8.12 -4.91
N ASP A 63 -5.47 -6.87 -4.78
CA ASP A 63 -5.33 -5.90 -5.83
C ASP A 63 -4.15 -4.98 -5.53
N LEU A 64 -2.96 -5.41 -5.95
CA LEU A 64 -1.73 -4.67 -5.72
C LEU A 64 -1.82 -3.31 -6.43
N ALA A 65 -1.57 -2.22 -5.69
CA ALA A 65 -1.76 -0.84 -6.15
C ALA A 65 -3.21 -0.39 -6.40
N GLY A 66 -4.22 -1.18 -5.99
CA GLY A 66 -5.63 -0.79 -6.06
C GLY A 66 -6.14 -0.50 -7.48
N VAL A 67 -5.62 -1.22 -8.49
CA VAL A 67 -5.88 -0.96 -9.91
C VAL A 67 -7.27 -1.43 -10.35
N ARG A 68 -7.84 -2.47 -9.74
CA ARG A 68 -9.22 -2.91 -10.02
C ARG A 68 -10.25 -1.89 -9.56
N GLY A 69 -9.95 -1.10 -8.53
CA GLY A 69 -10.79 0.03 -8.11
C GLY A 69 -10.83 1.18 -9.13
N LEU A 70 -10.07 1.10 -10.22
CA LEU A 70 -10.01 2.11 -11.28
C LEU A 70 -10.96 1.83 -12.45
N ILE A 71 -11.79 0.79 -12.36
CA ILE A 71 -12.91 0.55 -13.27
C ILE A 71 -14.19 0.30 -12.44
N GLN A 72 -15.35 0.31 -13.09
CA GLN A 72 -16.63 0.08 -12.42
C GLN A 72 -16.75 -1.35 -11.84
N GLY A 73 -17.74 -1.55 -10.97
CA GLY A 73 -18.02 -2.84 -10.36
C GLY A 73 -17.17 -3.12 -9.12
N THR A 74 -17.83 -3.40 -8.00
CA THR A 74 -17.18 -3.66 -6.72
C THR A 74 -16.85 -5.14 -6.58
N LEU A 75 -15.58 -5.45 -6.39
CA LEU A 75 -15.15 -6.81 -6.04
C LEU A 75 -15.29 -7.03 -4.54
N THR A 76 -15.84 -8.19 -4.18
CA THR A 76 -15.84 -8.67 -2.80
C THR A 76 -14.61 -9.52 -2.57
N ALA A 77 -13.96 -9.32 -1.41
CA ALA A 77 -12.78 -10.07 -1.06
C ALA A 77 -13.13 -11.56 -0.87
N PRO A 78 -12.42 -12.51 -1.51
CA PRO A 78 -12.56 -13.92 -1.17
C PRO A 78 -12.35 -14.18 0.32
N ALA A 79 -13.13 -15.10 0.90
CA ALA A 79 -13.18 -15.41 2.33
C ALA A 79 -11.80 -15.68 2.96
N LEU A 80 -10.89 -16.32 2.21
CA LEU A 80 -9.52 -16.59 2.67
C LEU A 80 -8.75 -15.31 3.02
N ALA A 81 -8.91 -14.24 2.24
CA ALA A 81 -8.20 -13.00 2.52
C ALA A 81 -8.79 -12.24 3.71
N ALA A 82 -10.10 -12.37 3.95
CA ALA A 82 -10.72 -11.84 5.16
C ALA A 82 -10.07 -12.46 6.41
N HIS A 83 -9.73 -13.76 6.39
CA HIS A 83 -9.01 -14.42 7.47
C HIS A 83 -7.53 -13.99 7.58
N LEU A 84 -6.87 -13.72 6.44
CA LEU A 84 -5.50 -13.20 6.41
C LEU A 84 -5.39 -11.73 6.84
N SER A 85 -6.50 -11.00 6.92
CA SER A 85 -6.51 -9.58 7.31
C SER A 85 -5.94 -9.35 8.71
N TYR A 86 -6.29 -10.18 9.69
CA TYR A 86 -5.83 -10.06 11.07
C TYR A 86 -4.30 -10.22 11.24
N PRO A 87 -3.65 -11.30 10.75
CA PRO A 87 -2.21 -11.42 10.85
C PRO A 87 -1.47 -10.30 10.11
N LEU A 88 -2.07 -9.74 9.05
CA LEU A 88 -1.46 -8.65 8.28
C LEU A 88 -1.60 -7.29 8.97
N ARG A 89 -2.71 -7.03 9.67
CA ARG A 89 -2.82 -5.88 10.59
C ARG A 89 -1.75 -5.95 11.68
N LEU A 90 -1.56 -7.13 12.26
CA LEU A 90 -0.52 -7.35 13.26
C LEU A 90 0.88 -7.11 12.68
N LEU A 91 1.17 -7.65 11.48
CA LEU A 91 2.43 -7.43 10.79
C LEU A 91 2.67 -5.94 10.49
N ARG A 92 1.63 -5.18 10.09
CA ARG A 92 1.71 -3.73 9.87
C ARG A 92 2.09 -3.00 11.15
N LEU A 93 1.43 -3.32 12.27
CA LEU A 93 1.72 -2.71 13.58
C LEU A 93 3.16 -3.00 14.02
N ILE A 94 3.60 -4.24 13.89
CA ILE A 94 4.98 -4.64 14.18
C ILE A 94 5.96 -3.87 13.29
N THR A 95 5.65 -3.72 12.00
CA THR A 95 6.50 -2.99 11.05
C THR A 95 6.62 -1.51 11.44
N VAL A 96 5.50 -0.82 11.69
CA VAL A 96 5.48 0.58 12.13
C VAL A 96 6.25 0.74 13.44
N ALA A 97 6.07 -0.17 14.39
CA ALA A 97 6.79 -0.15 15.66
C ALA A 97 8.30 -0.29 15.49
N VAL A 98 8.74 -1.24 14.67
CA VAL A 98 10.16 -1.45 14.37
C VAL A 98 10.74 -0.21 13.69
N LEU A 99 10.01 0.41 12.76
CA LEU A 99 10.41 1.66 12.11
C LEU A 99 10.56 2.81 13.11
N LEU A 100 9.54 3.06 13.94
CA LEU A 100 9.53 4.15 14.92
C LEU A 100 10.60 3.95 15.99
N PHE A 101 10.74 2.73 16.52
CA PHE A 101 11.76 2.42 17.51
C PHE A 101 13.16 2.47 16.92
N GLY A 102 13.36 1.90 15.73
CA GLY A 102 14.64 1.95 15.01
C GLY A 102 15.06 3.39 14.71
N ALA A 103 14.12 4.23 14.27
CA ALA A 103 14.33 5.65 14.05
C ALA A 103 14.67 6.39 15.35
N ALA A 104 13.89 6.22 16.42
CA ALA A 104 14.14 6.85 17.71
C ALA A 104 15.51 6.44 18.29
N HIS A 105 15.87 5.16 18.17
CA HIS A 105 17.16 4.66 18.60
C HIS A 105 18.31 5.31 17.82
N LEU A 106 18.19 5.39 16.49
CA LEU A 106 19.19 6.06 15.66
C LEU A 106 19.30 7.55 15.95
N LEU A 107 18.18 8.25 16.12
CA LEU A 107 18.15 9.66 16.48
C LEU A 107 18.79 9.92 17.85
N SER A 108 18.59 9.02 18.82
CA SER A 108 19.25 9.10 20.13
C SER A 108 20.78 8.93 20.03
N GLN A 109 21.25 8.13 19.07
CA GLN A 109 22.68 7.95 18.78
C GLN A 109 23.24 9.06 17.87
N ALA A 110 22.37 9.72 17.09
CA ALA A 110 22.76 10.73 16.11
C ALA A 110 23.32 11.99 16.75
N ARG A 111 22.95 12.31 17.99
CA ARG A 111 23.55 13.39 18.79
C ARG A 111 25.06 13.23 19.02
N VAL A 112 25.63 12.05 18.79
CA VAL A 112 27.03 11.76 19.13
C VAL A 112 27.95 11.60 17.91
N ARG A 113 27.49 11.24 16.70
CA ARG A 113 28.43 10.97 15.56
C ARG A 113 27.89 10.81 14.13
N LEU A 114 26.58 10.90 13.85
CA LEU A 114 26.01 10.30 12.62
C LEU A 114 25.52 11.25 11.51
N MET A 115 25.69 12.58 11.63
CA MET A 115 25.12 13.56 10.68
C MET A 115 25.68 13.53 9.24
N GLY A 116 26.48 12.52 8.85
CA GLY A 116 26.94 12.30 7.47
C GLY A 116 26.89 10.85 6.99
N SER A 117 26.26 9.94 7.75
CA SER A 117 26.22 8.52 7.35
C SER A 117 25.11 8.24 6.31
N PRO A 118 25.33 7.33 5.34
CA PRO A 118 24.29 6.90 4.40
C PRO A 118 23.03 6.35 5.09
N ALA A 119 23.20 5.73 6.26
CA ALA A 119 22.10 5.24 7.09
C ALA A 119 21.15 6.37 7.50
N MET A 120 21.69 7.53 7.91
CA MET A 120 20.86 8.68 8.30
C MET A 120 20.07 9.25 7.13
N VAL A 121 20.60 9.19 5.91
CA VAL A 121 19.87 9.61 4.70
C VAL A 121 18.64 8.73 4.49
N ILE A 122 18.81 7.40 4.53
CA ILE A 122 17.72 6.43 4.34
C ILE A 122 16.63 6.62 5.41
N VAL A 123 17.03 6.78 6.67
CA VAL A 123 16.10 6.97 7.79
C VAL A 123 15.37 8.29 7.69
N THR A 124 16.08 9.38 7.40
CA THR A 124 15.47 10.71 7.25
C THR A 124 14.48 10.70 6.08
N LEU A 125 14.87 10.14 4.94
CA LEU A 125 14.00 10.02 3.77
C LEU A 125 12.73 9.23 4.12
N SER A 126 12.86 8.12 4.83
CA SER A 126 11.72 7.28 5.23
C SER A 126 10.80 8.00 6.22
N LEU A 127 11.35 8.76 7.17
CA LEU A 127 10.55 9.57 8.10
C LEU A 127 9.81 10.70 7.38
N VAL A 128 10.48 11.42 6.47
CA VAL A 128 9.86 12.48 5.67
C VAL A 128 8.72 11.92 4.83
N HIS A 129 8.93 10.79 4.14
CA HIS A 129 7.85 10.14 3.38
C HIS A 129 6.71 9.69 4.28
N LEU A 130 7.00 9.13 5.46
CA LEU A 130 5.95 8.74 6.41
C LEU A 130 5.12 9.96 6.84
N VAL A 131 5.76 11.09 7.11
CA VAL A 131 5.06 12.35 7.44
C VAL A 131 4.21 12.82 6.26
N ILE A 132 4.76 12.85 5.04
CA ILE A 132 4.02 13.28 3.83
C ILE A 132 2.81 12.37 3.57
N ILE A 133 2.99 11.05 3.66
CA ILE A 133 1.91 10.07 3.48
C ILE A 133 0.74 10.39 4.43
N ASN A 134 1.04 10.65 5.70
CA ASN A 134 0.01 10.97 6.69
C ASN A 134 -0.57 12.37 6.50
N ALA A 135 0.25 13.37 6.17
CA ALA A 135 -0.20 14.74 5.97
C ALA A 135 -1.12 14.89 4.74
N MET A 136 -0.90 14.09 3.71
CA MET A 136 -1.66 14.11 2.45
C MET A 136 -2.77 13.05 2.40
N TRP A 137 -2.99 12.30 3.48
CA TRP A 137 -4.00 11.22 3.52
C TRP A 137 -3.78 10.12 2.44
N PHE A 138 -2.52 9.89 2.07
CA PHE A 138 -2.13 8.95 1.01
C PHE A 138 -2.10 7.50 1.51
N TYR A 139 -3.25 6.95 1.88
CA TYR A 139 -3.35 5.63 2.50
C TYR A 139 -3.41 4.45 1.51
N ASN A 140 -3.27 4.71 0.21
CA ASN A 140 -3.14 3.66 -0.78
C ASN A 140 -1.79 2.93 -0.63
N ASP A 141 -1.78 1.61 -0.78
CA ASP A 141 -0.61 0.73 -0.58
C ASP A 141 0.63 1.17 -1.38
N ARG A 142 0.42 1.69 -2.60
CA ARG A 142 1.47 2.20 -3.48
C ARG A 142 2.33 3.31 -2.87
N TYR A 143 1.78 4.13 -1.98
CA TYR A 143 2.53 5.24 -1.38
C TYR A 143 3.54 4.76 -0.34
N TYR A 144 3.26 3.61 0.30
CA TYR A 144 4.17 2.98 1.26
C TYR A 144 5.39 2.32 0.61
N LEU A 145 5.41 2.14 -0.72
CA LEU A 145 6.60 1.65 -1.44
C LEU A 145 7.82 2.56 -1.22
N THR A 146 7.59 3.86 -1.02
CA THR A 146 8.66 4.82 -0.71
C THR A 146 9.34 4.56 0.64
N LEU A 147 8.67 3.85 1.57
CA LEU A 147 9.23 3.43 2.86
C LEU A 147 10.06 2.15 2.76
N LEU A 148 9.98 1.42 1.64
CA LEU A 148 10.62 0.12 1.46
C LEU A 148 12.14 0.17 1.70
N PRO A 149 12.90 1.16 1.22
CA PRO A 149 14.34 1.25 1.52
C PRO A 149 14.64 1.34 3.02
N GLY A 150 13.86 2.13 3.77
CA GLY A 150 13.99 2.23 5.23
C GLY A 150 13.64 0.92 5.91
N MET A 151 12.53 0.29 5.51
CA MET A 151 12.13 -1.03 6.03
C MET A 151 13.21 -2.08 5.81
N ILE A 152 13.80 -2.15 4.62
CA ILE A 152 14.90 -3.08 4.29
C ILE A 152 16.12 -2.78 5.18
N TYR A 153 16.51 -1.51 5.32
CA TYR A 153 17.64 -1.12 6.15
C TYR A 153 17.45 -1.56 7.62
N PHE A 154 16.28 -1.27 8.20
CA PHE A 154 15.99 -1.65 9.59
C PHE A 154 15.89 -3.17 9.77
N ALA A 155 15.27 -3.87 8.81
CA ALA A 155 15.20 -5.33 8.83
C ALA A 155 16.60 -5.96 8.75
N ALA A 156 17.47 -5.45 7.88
CA ALA A 156 18.85 -5.92 7.75
C ALA A 156 19.67 -5.66 9.03
N ARG A 157 19.56 -4.47 9.62
CA ARG A 157 20.21 -4.15 10.90
C ARG A 157 19.73 -5.07 12.02
N LEU A 158 18.42 -5.25 12.12
CA LEU A 158 17.81 -6.14 13.10
C LEU A 158 18.31 -7.58 12.93
N ALA A 159 18.40 -8.07 11.69
CA ALA A 159 18.90 -9.40 11.40
C ALA A 159 20.35 -9.60 11.86
N VAL A 160 21.22 -8.59 11.64
CA VAL A 160 22.61 -8.59 12.12
C VAL A 160 22.67 -8.59 13.65
N GLU A 161 21.89 -7.74 14.31
CA GLU A 161 21.92 -7.61 15.78
C GLU A 161 21.33 -8.82 16.52
N THR A 162 20.32 -9.47 15.94
CA THR A 162 19.65 -10.63 16.55
C THR A 162 20.26 -11.96 16.15
N GLY A 163 21.20 -11.97 15.20
CA GLY A 163 21.73 -13.21 14.62
C GLY A 163 20.67 -13.99 13.85
N LEU A 164 19.66 -13.30 13.30
CA LEU A 164 18.60 -13.93 12.52
C LEU A 164 19.26 -14.71 11.37
N SER A 165 18.88 -15.98 11.21
CA SER A 165 19.59 -16.86 10.28
C SER A 165 19.44 -16.34 8.84
N ARG A 166 20.50 -16.54 8.04
CA ARG A 166 20.49 -16.24 6.59
C ARG A 166 19.28 -16.87 5.89
N ALA A 167 18.81 -18.02 6.37
CA ALA A 167 17.62 -18.70 5.86
C ALA A 167 16.34 -17.88 6.04
N VAL A 168 16.15 -17.21 7.19
CA VAL A 168 14.98 -16.35 7.42
C VAL A 168 14.99 -15.15 6.48
N ALA A 169 16.13 -14.48 6.35
CA ALA A 169 16.27 -13.33 5.44
C ALA A 169 16.00 -13.73 3.98
N LEU A 170 16.57 -14.86 3.53
CA LEU A 170 16.30 -15.40 2.20
C LEU A 170 14.82 -15.78 2.02
N GLY A 171 14.18 -16.34 3.04
CA GLY A 171 12.75 -16.64 3.04
C GLY A 171 11.89 -15.39 2.84
N CYS A 172 12.17 -14.32 3.58
CA CYS A 172 11.47 -13.03 3.44
C CYS A 172 11.68 -12.42 2.04
N ILE A 173 12.91 -12.41 1.52
CA ILE A 173 13.22 -11.90 0.18
C ILE A 173 12.48 -12.73 -0.89
N SER A 174 12.46 -14.05 -0.74
CA SER A 174 11.78 -14.95 -1.68
C SER A 174 10.28 -14.71 -1.67
N LEU A 175 9.68 -14.54 -0.49
CA LEU A 175 8.26 -14.21 -0.35
C LEU A 175 7.92 -12.84 -0.96
N LEU A 176 8.72 -11.81 -0.67
CA LEU A 176 8.56 -10.47 -1.25
C LEU A 176 8.67 -10.53 -2.78
N SER A 177 9.64 -11.28 -3.30
CA SER A 177 9.87 -11.43 -4.75
C SER A 177 8.68 -12.15 -5.39
N LEU A 178 8.19 -13.22 -4.78
CA LEU A 178 7.02 -13.96 -5.26
C LEU A 178 5.79 -13.05 -5.35
N ILE A 179 5.50 -12.28 -4.29
CA ILE A 179 4.36 -11.33 -4.26
C ILE A 179 4.55 -10.24 -5.31
N SER A 180 5.75 -9.63 -5.37
CA SER A 180 6.03 -8.52 -6.29
C SER A 180 5.91 -8.95 -7.76
N ILE A 181 6.48 -10.10 -8.12
CA ILE A 181 6.44 -10.62 -9.49
C ILE A 181 5.02 -11.04 -9.85
N SER A 182 4.36 -11.85 -9.00
CA SER A 182 3.01 -12.35 -9.31
C SER A 182 1.96 -11.24 -9.34
N GLY A 183 2.08 -10.23 -8.46
CA GLY A 183 1.19 -9.08 -8.42
C GLY A 183 1.38 -8.14 -9.59
N THR A 184 2.64 -7.83 -9.95
CA THR A 184 2.93 -7.03 -11.14
C THR A 184 2.44 -7.73 -12.40
N TRP A 185 2.67 -9.04 -12.52
CA TRP A 185 2.20 -9.81 -13.65
C TRP A 185 0.68 -9.79 -13.78
N ASP A 186 -0.04 -10.00 -12.68
CA ASP A 186 -1.50 -9.93 -12.65
C ASP A 186 -2.03 -8.54 -13.00
N MET A 187 -1.44 -7.48 -12.43
CA MET A 187 -1.78 -6.09 -12.74
C MET A 187 -1.60 -5.77 -14.23
N LEU A 188 -0.52 -6.24 -14.85
CA LEU A 188 -0.29 -6.07 -16.29
C LEU A 188 -1.33 -6.83 -17.12
N ARG A 189 -1.72 -8.04 -16.71
CA ARG A 189 -2.76 -8.82 -17.38
C ARG A 189 -4.14 -8.18 -17.24
N PHE A 190 -4.46 -7.64 -16.07
CA PHE A 190 -5.69 -6.88 -15.83
C PHE A 190 -5.77 -5.64 -16.74
N ASN A 191 -4.70 -4.83 -16.79
CA ASN A 191 -4.64 -3.65 -17.67
C ASN A 191 -4.75 -4.05 -19.15
N GLN A 192 -4.10 -5.14 -19.56
CA GLN A 192 -4.24 -5.67 -20.92
C GLN A 192 -5.70 -6.07 -21.21
N ALA A 193 -6.37 -6.75 -20.28
CA ALA A 193 -7.76 -7.14 -20.44
C ALA A 193 -8.67 -5.89 -20.61
N CYS A 194 -8.44 -4.83 -19.83
CA CYS A 194 -9.19 -3.58 -19.97
C CYS A 194 -8.94 -2.93 -21.34
N ALA A 195 -7.68 -2.88 -21.79
CA ALA A 195 -7.34 -2.38 -23.11
C ALA A 195 -7.98 -3.21 -24.24
N ASP A 196 -8.01 -4.54 -24.10
CA ASP A 196 -8.66 -5.46 -25.05
C ASP A 196 -10.18 -5.23 -25.09
N GLY A 197 -10.81 -4.99 -23.94
CA GLY A 197 -12.23 -4.65 -23.85
C GLY A 197 -12.56 -3.31 -24.51
N TYR A 198 -11.74 -2.30 -24.28
CA TYR A 198 -11.87 -0.99 -24.92
C TYR A 198 -11.68 -1.10 -26.43
N ASN A 199 -10.62 -1.79 -26.88
CA ASN A 199 -10.35 -2.01 -28.29
C ASN A 199 -11.48 -2.78 -28.97
N TYR A 200 -12.06 -3.79 -28.32
CA TYR A 200 -13.23 -4.50 -28.82
C TYR A 200 -14.36 -3.51 -29.16
N LEU A 201 -14.76 -2.64 -28.22
CA LEU A 201 -15.80 -1.63 -28.44
C LEU A 201 -15.43 -0.65 -29.57
N ARG A 202 -14.19 -0.16 -29.59
CA ARG A 202 -13.71 0.76 -30.64
C ARG A 202 -13.75 0.12 -32.01
N THR A 203 -13.32 -1.14 -32.14
CA THR A 203 -13.39 -1.88 -33.41
C THR A 203 -14.83 -2.19 -33.85
N SER A 204 -15.79 -2.18 -32.92
CA SER A 204 -17.23 -2.24 -33.21
C SER A 204 -17.85 -0.89 -33.59
N GLY A 205 -17.05 0.17 -33.70
CA GLY A 205 -17.49 1.50 -34.16
C GLY A 205 -18.03 2.42 -33.06
N ILE A 206 -17.99 2.00 -31.78
CA ILE A 206 -18.47 2.82 -30.65
C ILE A 206 -17.51 3.98 -30.40
N ALA A 207 -18.01 5.21 -30.23
CA ALA A 207 -17.17 6.38 -30.01
C ALA A 207 -16.45 6.32 -28.65
N ALA A 208 -15.26 6.92 -28.54
CA ALA A 208 -14.47 6.88 -27.31
C ALA A 208 -15.23 7.51 -26.11
N ALA A 209 -15.98 8.59 -26.36
CA ALA A 209 -16.78 9.28 -25.35
C ALA A 209 -18.02 8.50 -24.89
N GLU A 210 -18.41 7.43 -25.61
CA GLU A 210 -19.53 6.55 -25.27
C GLU A 210 -19.09 5.34 -24.44
N ILE A 211 -17.81 5.26 -24.08
CA ILE A 211 -17.21 4.14 -23.35
C ILE A 211 -16.65 4.65 -22.02
N ASP A 212 -17.11 4.08 -20.92
CA ASP A 212 -16.41 4.14 -19.64
C ASP A 212 -15.42 2.97 -19.55
N GLY A 213 -14.16 3.23 -19.90
CA GLY A 213 -13.05 2.28 -19.74
C GLY A 213 -12.39 2.33 -18.35
N GLY A 214 -12.93 3.14 -17.44
CA GLY A 214 -12.36 3.47 -16.15
C GLY A 214 -11.22 4.50 -16.20
N TYR A 215 -10.67 4.81 -15.03
CA TYR A 215 -9.77 5.95 -14.79
C TYR A 215 -8.58 5.99 -15.75
N SER A 216 -7.86 4.88 -15.90
CA SER A 216 -6.62 4.85 -16.69
C SER A 216 -6.90 5.02 -18.19
N ILE A 217 -7.92 4.35 -18.72
CA ILE A 217 -8.25 4.40 -20.15
C ILE A 217 -8.87 5.77 -20.48
N ASN A 218 -9.88 6.21 -19.73
CA ASN A 218 -10.52 7.50 -19.98
C ASN A 218 -9.53 8.66 -19.76
N GLY A 219 -8.66 8.55 -18.74
CA GLY A 219 -7.61 9.51 -18.47
C GLY A 219 -6.60 9.62 -19.62
N TRP A 220 -6.23 8.52 -20.24
CA TRP A 220 -5.36 8.56 -21.41
C TRP A 220 -6.10 9.05 -22.66
N VAL A 221 -7.23 8.43 -22.99
CA VAL A 221 -7.93 8.59 -24.26
C VAL A 221 -8.67 9.92 -24.37
N LEU A 222 -9.29 10.39 -23.29
CA LEU A 222 -10.18 11.57 -23.31
C LEU A 222 -9.56 12.76 -22.59
N TYR A 223 -8.92 12.53 -21.43
CA TYR A 223 -8.35 13.63 -20.65
C TYR A 223 -7.02 14.11 -21.24
N ALA A 224 -6.07 13.20 -21.50
CA ALA A 224 -4.76 13.55 -22.06
C ALA A 224 -4.80 13.82 -23.58
N HIS A 225 -5.82 13.32 -24.28
CA HIS A 225 -6.05 13.50 -25.72
C HIS A 225 -7.44 14.12 -25.95
N PRO A 226 -7.62 15.42 -25.63
CA PRO A 226 -8.91 16.11 -25.71
C PRO A 226 -9.51 16.15 -27.12
N GLU A 227 -8.72 15.92 -28.17
CA GLU A 227 -9.20 15.79 -29.55
C GLU A 227 -10.19 14.62 -29.76
N ASN A 228 -10.26 13.68 -28.83
CA ASN A 228 -11.24 12.58 -28.84
C ASN A 228 -12.56 12.94 -28.14
N LEU A 229 -12.64 14.11 -27.50
CA LEU A 229 -13.86 14.58 -26.86
C LEU A 229 -14.85 15.14 -27.89
N PRO A 230 -16.17 15.01 -27.64
CA PRO A 230 -17.19 15.69 -28.42
C PRO A 230 -17.02 17.21 -28.37
N GLU A 231 -17.53 17.90 -29.39
CA GLU A 231 -17.50 19.36 -29.43
C GLU A 231 -18.23 19.96 -28.21
N GLY A 232 -17.58 20.95 -27.57
CA GLY A 232 -18.10 21.61 -26.38
C GLY A 232 -17.79 20.92 -25.05
N TRP A 233 -17.19 19.72 -25.06
CA TRP A 233 -16.76 19.04 -23.83
C TRP A 233 -15.36 19.50 -23.42
N SER A 234 -15.07 19.47 -22.12
CA SER A 234 -13.78 19.82 -21.55
C SER A 234 -13.16 18.66 -20.76
N PRO A 235 -11.83 18.44 -20.84
CA PRO A 235 -11.15 17.45 -20.01
C PRO A 235 -11.38 17.64 -18.50
N ALA A 236 -11.47 18.90 -18.07
CA ALA A 236 -11.57 19.26 -16.66
C ALA A 236 -12.93 18.91 -16.04
N GLU A 237 -13.98 18.70 -16.84
CA GLU A 237 -15.36 18.57 -16.34
C GLU A 237 -16.13 17.38 -16.93
N ASP A 238 -15.72 16.85 -18.09
CA ASP A 238 -16.58 15.94 -18.87
C ASP A 238 -16.02 14.53 -19.06
N VAL A 239 -14.87 14.18 -18.48
CA VAL A 239 -14.26 12.86 -18.67
C VAL A 239 -14.87 11.86 -17.68
N PRO A 240 -15.60 10.82 -18.15
CA PRO A 240 -16.23 9.84 -17.26
C PRO A 240 -15.22 9.21 -16.31
N PHE A 241 -15.60 9.03 -15.04
CA PHE A 241 -14.79 8.39 -13.98
C PHE A 241 -13.50 9.16 -13.58
N VAL A 242 -13.10 10.19 -14.33
CA VAL A 242 -11.89 10.99 -14.07
C VAL A 242 -12.26 12.36 -13.50
N THR A 243 -13.09 13.10 -14.22
CA THR A 243 -13.52 14.46 -13.85
C THR A 243 -15.04 14.63 -13.80
N SER A 244 -15.80 13.63 -14.24
CA SER A 244 -17.26 13.67 -14.30
C SER A 244 -17.90 12.36 -13.85
N ASP A 245 -19.12 12.47 -13.31
CA ASP A 245 -20.00 11.33 -12.98
C ASP A 245 -20.88 10.90 -14.16
N ARG A 246 -20.55 11.33 -15.40
CA ARG A 246 -21.29 10.92 -16.60
C ARG A 246 -21.22 9.39 -16.72
N GLN A 247 -22.33 8.79 -17.14
CA GLN A 247 -22.44 7.35 -17.35
C GLN A 247 -22.67 7.05 -18.82
N PRO A 248 -21.59 6.78 -19.58
CA PRO A 248 -21.71 6.32 -20.96
C PRO A 248 -22.44 4.96 -21.05
N PRO A 249 -23.09 4.67 -22.19
CA PRO A 249 -23.88 3.45 -22.35
C PRO A 249 -23.03 2.17 -22.41
N TYR A 250 -21.72 2.26 -22.65
CA TYR A 250 -20.82 1.13 -22.64
C TYR A 250 -19.82 1.26 -21.50
N VAL A 251 -19.58 0.16 -20.78
CA VAL A 251 -18.70 0.18 -19.60
C VAL A 251 -17.86 -1.09 -19.50
N ILE A 252 -16.61 -0.92 -19.08
CA ILE A 252 -15.72 -2.00 -18.68
C ILE A 252 -15.78 -2.11 -17.16
N SER A 253 -16.17 -3.27 -16.65
CA SER A 253 -16.46 -3.48 -15.23
C SER A 253 -15.85 -4.76 -14.69
N ASN A 254 -15.49 -4.76 -13.41
CA ASN A 254 -15.03 -5.95 -12.69
C ASN A 254 -16.13 -7.00 -12.51
N THR A 255 -17.39 -6.57 -12.47
CA THR A 255 -18.56 -7.42 -12.21
C THR A 255 -19.67 -7.10 -13.22
N PRO A 256 -20.61 -8.03 -13.46
CA PRO A 256 -21.86 -7.67 -14.13
C PRO A 256 -22.54 -6.53 -13.34
N LEU A 257 -23.10 -5.57 -14.07
CA LEU A 257 -23.87 -4.47 -13.49
C LEU A 257 -25.37 -4.73 -13.71
N PRO A 258 -26.25 -4.32 -12.79
CA PRO A 258 -27.69 -4.31 -13.03
C PRO A 258 -28.02 -3.50 -14.29
N ASP A 259 -29.08 -3.89 -15.00
CA ASP A 259 -29.59 -3.18 -16.19
C ASP A 259 -28.56 -3.06 -17.33
N HIS A 260 -27.54 -3.93 -17.33
CA HIS A 260 -26.55 -4.02 -18.39
C HIS A 260 -26.51 -5.42 -18.99
N GLU A 261 -26.45 -5.48 -20.31
CA GLU A 261 -26.13 -6.69 -21.06
C GLU A 261 -24.63 -6.92 -21.09
N ILE A 262 -24.20 -8.17 -20.87
CA ILE A 262 -22.81 -8.59 -21.05
C ILE A 262 -22.54 -8.82 -22.53
N LEU A 263 -21.79 -7.93 -23.16
CA LEU A 263 -21.35 -8.09 -24.54
C LEU A 263 -20.16 -9.05 -24.65
N ARG A 264 -19.24 -8.99 -23.68
CA ARG A 264 -18.04 -9.83 -23.66
C ARG A 264 -17.52 -10.07 -22.25
N GLU A 265 -17.09 -11.30 -21.99
CA GLU A 265 -16.26 -11.63 -20.82
C GLU A 265 -14.81 -11.79 -21.29
N ILE A 266 -13.87 -11.15 -20.59
CA ILE A 266 -12.43 -11.28 -20.84
C ILE A 266 -11.80 -11.84 -19.58
N SER A 267 -11.19 -13.02 -19.67
CA SER A 267 -10.53 -13.69 -18.56
C SER A 267 -9.05 -13.93 -18.82
N TRP A 268 -8.27 -14.03 -17.73
CA TRP A 268 -6.85 -14.35 -17.76
C TRP A 268 -6.51 -15.38 -16.69
N ARG A 269 -5.30 -15.93 -16.79
CA ARG A 269 -4.71 -16.71 -15.71
C ARG A 269 -4.24 -15.74 -14.63
N ALA A 270 -4.83 -15.80 -13.45
CA ALA A 270 -4.42 -14.98 -12.32
C ALA A 270 -3.69 -15.82 -11.26
N PRO A 271 -2.86 -15.21 -10.39
CA PRO A 271 -2.36 -15.84 -9.18
C PRO A 271 -3.53 -16.27 -8.27
N PHE A 272 -3.30 -17.30 -7.44
CA PHE A 272 -4.34 -17.84 -6.55
C PHE A 272 -4.89 -16.84 -5.52
N TRP A 273 -4.18 -15.73 -5.32
CA TRP A 273 -4.52 -14.70 -4.33
C TRP A 273 -5.19 -13.45 -4.92
N ALA A 274 -5.27 -13.34 -6.26
CA ALA A 274 -5.88 -12.19 -6.93
C ALA A 274 -7.40 -12.12 -6.68
N ALA A 275 -7.94 -10.91 -6.58
CA ALA A 275 -9.37 -10.67 -6.33
C ALA A 275 -10.27 -11.22 -7.43
N SER A 276 -9.82 -11.10 -8.68
CA SER A 276 -10.55 -11.52 -9.87
C SER A 276 -9.58 -11.91 -10.98
N ASN A 277 -10.06 -12.71 -11.91
CA ASN A 277 -9.33 -13.12 -13.11
C ASN A 277 -10.11 -12.84 -14.39
N ARG A 278 -11.11 -11.95 -14.31
CA ARG A 278 -11.99 -11.58 -15.41
C ARG A 278 -12.51 -10.16 -15.25
N ILE A 279 -12.92 -9.59 -16.36
CA ILE A 279 -13.69 -8.36 -16.47
C ILE A 279 -14.81 -8.57 -17.50
N TYR A 280 -15.75 -7.63 -17.51
CA TYR A 280 -16.91 -7.62 -18.38
C TYR A 280 -16.95 -6.35 -19.20
N VAL A 281 -17.22 -6.50 -20.49
CA VAL A 281 -17.62 -5.41 -21.38
C VAL A 281 -19.14 -5.44 -21.42
N LEU A 282 -19.75 -4.32 -21.04
CA LEU A 282 -21.17 -4.21 -20.78
C LEU A 282 -21.79 -3.11 -21.65
N ARG A 283 -23.09 -3.25 -21.91
CA ARG A 283 -23.94 -2.22 -22.55
C ARG A 283 -25.20 -2.02 -21.72
N GLN A 284 -25.55 -0.77 -21.42
CA GLN A 284 -26.80 -0.44 -20.74
C GLN A 284 -28.00 -0.90 -21.58
N GLN A 285 -28.98 -1.53 -20.93
CA GLN A 285 -30.24 -1.92 -21.55
C GLN A 285 -31.17 -0.71 -21.62
N GLU A 286 -31.90 -0.56 -22.74
CA GLU A 286 -32.93 0.48 -22.92
C GLU A 286 -34.18 0.21 -22.08
#